data_AF-A0A383E5V3-F1
#
_entry.id   AF-A0A383E5V3-F1
#
_cell.length_a   1.000
_cell.length_b   1.000
_cell.length_c   1.000
_cell.angle_alpha   90.00
_cell.angle_beta   90.00
_cell.angle_gamma   90.00
#
_symmetry.space_group_name_H-M   'P 1'
#
loop_
_entity.id
_entity.type
_entity.pdbx_description
1 polymer ?
#
loop_
_entity_poly.entity_id
_entity_poly.type
_entity_poly.pdbx_seq_one_letter_code
_entity_poly.pdbx_strand_id
1 'polypeptide(L)'
;MNLTEQMSELARQAKRASRLLTRISTDDKNACLRAMADALEENAATIKEANAKDIDTGCEMGISQAMLDRLLLNDDRVTGMTTGLREVAGLPDPVGRILDE
;
A
#
# COMPACT_ATOMS: atom_id res chain seq x y z
N MET A 1 5.26 26.65 -4.55
CA MET A 1 4.95 25.52 -5.45
C MET A 1 3.44 25.36 -5.49
N ASN A 2 2.82 25.47 -6.66
CA ASN A 2 1.37 25.30 -6.81
C ASN A 2 1.01 23.80 -6.97
N LEU A 3 -0.29 23.49 -6.94
CA LEU A 3 -0.78 22.10 -7.06
C LEU A 3 -0.33 21.44 -8.37
N THR A 4 -0.39 22.17 -9.49
CA THR A 4 0.04 21.66 -10.80
C THR A 4 1.52 21.29 -10.81
N GLU A 5 2.37 22.09 -10.18
CA GLU A 5 3.80 21.83 -10.03
C GLU A 5 4.06 20.60 -9.14
N GLN A 6 3.35 20.47 -8.01
CA GLN A 6 3.42 19.31 -7.12
C GLN A 6 3.03 18.01 -7.84
N MET A 7 1.90 18.02 -8.54
CA MET A 7 1.41 16.85 -9.27
C MET A 7 2.32 16.49 -10.45
N SER A 8 2.84 17.49 -11.16
CA SER A 8 3.80 17.27 -12.24
C SER A 8 5.09 16.63 -11.73
N GLU A 9 5.57 17.06 -10.56
CA GLU A 9 6.78 16.51 -9.97
C GLU A 9 6.58 15.07 -9.47
N LEU A 10 5.47 14.79 -8.79
CA LEU A 10 5.12 13.42 -8.38
C LEU A 10 5.05 12.47 -9.59
N ALA A 11 4.45 12.92 -10.70
CA ALA A 11 4.36 12.14 -11.93
C ALA A 11 5.75 11.86 -12.55
N ARG A 12 6.66 12.84 -12.54
CA ARG A 12 8.05 12.64 -13.03
C ARG A 12 8.79 11.62 -12.16
N GLN A 13 8.65 11.70 -10.85
CA GLN A 13 9.28 10.77 -9.91
C GLN A 13 8.74 9.34 -10.11
N ALA A 14 7.42 9.18 -10.20
CA ALA A 14 6.79 7.89 -10.49
C ALA A 14 7.26 7.29 -11.83
N LYS A 15 7.34 8.11 -12.89
CA LYS A 15 7.85 7.68 -14.21
C LYS A 15 9.31 7.25 -14.18
N ARG A 16 10.13 7.89 -13.35
CA ARG A 16 11.53 7.50 -13.15
C ARG A 16 11.62 6.17 -12.40
N ALA A 17 10.87 6.01 -11.31
CA ALA A 17 10.86 4.82 -10.50
C ALA A 17 10.32 3.59 -11.26
N SER A 18 9.28 3.74 -12.10
CA SER A 18 8.71 2.62 -12.85
C SER A 18 9.72 1.95 -13.78
N ARG A 19 10.62 2.72 -14.39
CA ARG A 19 11.71 2.20 -15.24
C ARG A 19 12.75 1.39 -14.47
N LEU A 20 12.92 1.67 -13.18
CA LEU A 20 13.79 0.88 -12.31
C LEU A 20 13.05 -0.40 -11.87
N LEU A 21 11.76 -0.27 -11.55
CA LEU A 21 10.92 -1.38 -11.11
C LEU A 21 10.77 -2.48 -12.18
N THR A 22 10.86 -2.17 -13.47
CA THR A 22 10.86 -3.19 -14.52
C THR A 22 12.15 -4.02 -14.60
N ARG A 23 13.22 -3.59 -13.92
CA ARG A 23 14.55 -4.25 -13.97
C ARG A 23 14.90 -5.03 -12.72
N ILE A 24 14.13 -4.89 -11.64
CA ILE A 24 14.39 -5.63 -10.40
C ILE A 24 13.95 -7.09 -10.55
N SER A 25 14.68 -7.98 -9.89
CA SER A 25 14.40 -9.41 -9.93
C SER A 25 13.08 -9.76 -9.23
N THR A 26 12.52 -10.92 -9.55
CA THR A 26 11.39 -11.49 -8.82
C THR A 26 11.70 -11.62 -7.32
N ASP A 27 12.91 -12.07 -6.99
CA ASP A 27 13.32 -12.27 -5.59
C ASP A 27 13.38 -10.95 -4.82
N ASP A 28 13.92 -9.88 -5.42
CA ASP A 28 13.95 -8.55 -4.79
C ASP A 28 12.54 -7.99 -4.60
N LYS A 29 11.65 -8.16 -5.58
CA LYS A 29 10.24 -7.77 -5.46
C LYS A 29 9.56 -8.48 -4.30
N ASN A 30 9.75 -9.79 -4.21
CA ASN A 30 9.13 -10.62 -3.18
C ASN A 30 9.73 -10.33 -1.79
N ALA A 31 11.03 -10.09 -1.70
CA ALA A 31 11.67 -9.67 -0.46
C ALA A 31 11.13 -8.31 0.04
N CYS A 32 10.94 -7.36 -0.89
CA CYS A 32 10.34 -6.06 -0.59
C CYS A 32 8.90 -6.20 -0.06
N LEU A 33 8.06 -7.02 -0.71
CA LEU A 33 6.67 -7.27 -0.26
C LEU A 33 6.62 -7.91 1.14
N ARG A 34 7.51 -8.86 1.43
CA ARG A 34 7.60 -9.48 2.76
C ARG A 34 8.07 -8.47 3.81
N ALA A 35 9.08 -7.66 3.51
CA ALA A 35 9.54 -6.60 4.40
C ALA A 35 8.45 -5.55 4.67
N MET A 36 7.61 -5.22 3.67
CA MET A 36 6.43 -4.36 3.86
C MET A 36 5.42 -5.00 4.82
N ALA A 37 5.17 -6.31 4.71
CA ALA A 37 4.27 -7.02 5.61
C ALA A 37 4.82 -7.00 7.06
N ASP A 38 6.10 -7.28 7.24
CA ASP A 38 6.75 -7.27 8.56
C ASP A 38 6.69 -5.86 9.18
N ALA A 39 7.01 -4.82 8.39
CA ALA A 39 6.95 -3.44 8.84
C ALA A 39 5.53 -3.00 9.24
N LEU A 40 4.49 -3.46 8.54
CA LEU A 40 3.10 -3.19 8.90
C LEU A 40 2.71 -3.84 10.23
N GLU A 41 3.18 -5.06 10.51
CA GLU A 41 2.92 -5.75 11.78
C GLU A 41 3.66 -5.08 12.94
N GLU A 42 4.95 -4.76 12.76
CA GLU A 42 5.76 -4.05 13.75
C GLU A 42 5.18 -2.68 14.11
N ASN A 43 4.56 -2.00 13.15
CA ASN A 43 4.00 -0.65 13.33
C ASN A 43 2.48 -0.62 13.47
N ALA A 44 1.84 -1.78 13.68
CA ALA A 44 0.38 -1.90 13.72
C ALA A 44 -0.26 -0.97 14.77
N ALA A 45 0.35 -0.85 15.95
CA ALA A 45 -0.14 0.04 17.00
C ALA A 45 -0.13 1.51 16.56
N THR A 46 0.99 1.97 16.00
CA THR A 46 1.15 3.34 15.50
C THR A 46 0.16 3.66 14.37
N ILE A 47 -0.05 2.73 13.44
CA ILE A 47 -0.99 2.88 12.33
C ILE A 47 -2.42 3.00 12.85
N LYS A 48 -2.83 2.14 13.80
CA LYS A 48 -4.18 2.21 14.41
C LYS A 48 -4.39 3.49 15.20
N GLU A 49 -3.38 3.97 15.92
CA GLU A 49 -3.46 5.26 16.63
C GLU A 49 -3.64 6.43 15.66
N ALA A 50 -2.94 6.42 14.53
CA ALA A 50 -3.12 7.42 13.48
C ALA A 50 -4.53 7.34 12.87
N ASN A 51 -5.00 6.14 12.52
CA ASN A 51 -6.32 5.94 11.95
C ASN A 51 -7.46 6.31 12.91
N ALA A 52 -7.28 6.18 14.22
CA ALA A 52 -8.27 6.64 15.20
C ALA A 52 -8.54 8.15 15.06
N LYS A 53 -7.50 8.96 14.80
CA LYS A 53 -7.63 10.41 14.56
C LYS A 53 -8.39 10.69 13.27
N ASP A 54 -8.22 9.86 12.24
CA ASP A 54 -8.98 9.95 10.99
C ASP A 54 -10.47 9.58 11.20
N ILE A 55 -10.74 8.58 12.05
CA ILE A 55 -12.11 8.17 12.40
C ILE A 55 -12.82 9.28 13.18
N ASP A 56 -12.15 9.90 14.15
CA ASP A 56 -12.69 11.03 14.91
C ASP A 56 -13.03 12.19 13.97
N THR A 57 -12.09 12.55 13.08
CA THR A 57 -12.29 13.58 12.06
C THR A 57 -13.46 13.23 11.13
N GLY A 58 -13.56 11.97 10.70
CA GLY A 58 -14.65 11.50 9.85
C GLY A 58 -16.02 11.57 10.52
N CYS A 59 -16.08 11.30 11.82
CA CYS A 59 -17.29 11.47 12.63
C CYS A 59 -17.70 12.94 12.68
N GLU A 60 -16.76 13.86 12.96
CA GLU A 60 -17.01 15.31 12.99
C GLU A 60 -17.48 15.85 11.64
N MET A 61 -16.97 15.30 10.54
CA MET A 61 -17.38 15.67 9.18
C MET A 61 -18.73 15.06 8.76
N GLY A 62 -19.36 14.24 9.59
CA GLY A 62 -20.66 13.61 9.30
C GLY A 62 -20.59 12.52 8.22
N ILE A 63 -19.44 11.85 8.07
CA ILE A 63 -19.27 10.73 7.15
C ILE A 63 -20.20 9.57 7.58
N SER A 64 -20.79 8.86 6.61
CA SER A 64 -21.72 7.77 6.92
C SER A 64 -21.04 6.59 7.63
N GLN A 65 -21.81 5.86 8.44
CA GLN A 65 -21.29 4.71 9.19
C GLN A 65 -20.63 3.65 8.29
N ALA A 66 -21.18 3.42 7.09
CA ALA A 66 -20.60 2.48 6.13
C ALA A 66 -19.23 2.95 5.59
N MET A 67 -19.04 4.26 5.46
CA MET A 67 -17.76 4.83 5.04
C MET A 67 -16.75 4.85 6.20
N LEU A 68 -17.20 5.10 7.44
CA LEU A 68 -16.36 4.97 8.63
C LEU A 68 -15.88 3.53 8.84
N ASP A 69 -16.75 2.55 8.63
CA ASP A 69 -16.33 1.14 8.66
C ASP A 69 -15.26 0.87 7.61
N ARG A 70 -15.38 1.39 6.38
CA ARG A 70 -14.31 1.24 5.36
C ARG A 70 -13.01 1.95 5.73
N LEU A 71 -13.08 3.07 6.46
CA LEU A 71 -11.92 3.82 6.91
C LEU A 71 -11.21 3.15 8.09
N LEU A 72 -11.94 2.41 8.93
CA LEU A 72 -11.42 1.79 10.14
C LEU A 72 -10.30 0.78 9.82
N LEU A 73 -9.21 0.87 10.59
CA LEU A 73 -8.15 -0.11 10.67
C LEU A 73 -8.14 -0.75 12.06
N ASN A 74 -8.41 -2.05 12.12
CA ASN A 74 -8.35 -2.88 13.31
C ASN A 74 -7.34 -4.02 13.11
N ASP A 75 -7.15 -4.86 14.12
CA ASP A 75 -6.18 -5.97 14.07
C ASP A 75 -6.44 -6.95 12.91
N ASP A 76 -7.71 -7.28 12.67
CA ASP A 76 -8.10 -8.17 11.57
C ASP A 76 -7.74 -7.57 10.20
N ARG A 77 -7.95 -6.26 10.03
CA ARG A 77 -7.62 -5.55 8.78
C ARG A 77 -6.12 -5.43 8.58
N VAL A 78 -5.36 -5.14 9.63
CA VAL A 78 -3.88 -5.12 9.55
C VAL A 78 -3.35 -6.51 9.20
N THR A 79 -3.85 -7.54 9.86
CA THR A 79 -3.50 -8.94 9.55
C THR A 79 -3.88 -9.31 8.11
N GLY A 80 -5.03 -8.84 7.63
CA GLY A 80 -5.46 -9.04 6.24
C GLY A 80 -4.51 -8.36 5.24
N MET A 81 -4.06 -7.14 5.51
CA MET A 81 -3.07 -6.44 4.67
C MET A 81 -1.74 -7.19 4.60
N THR A 82 -1.22 -7.65 5.75
CA THR A 82 0.09 -8.31 5.83
C THR A 82 0.03 -9.70 5.20
N THR A 83 -1.07 -10.42 5.41
CA THR A 83 -1.35 -11.69 4.73
C THR A 83 -1.41 -11.51 3.22
N GLY A 84 -2.18 -10.52 2.73
CA GLY A 84 -2.29 -10.25 1.29
C GLY A 84 -0.95 -9.93 0.63
N LEU A 85 -0.08 -9.17 1.30
CA LEU A 85 1.29 -8.91 0.81
C LEU A 85 2.11 -10.20 0.68
N ARG A 86 2.04 -11.08 1.69
CA ARG A 86 2.76 -12.36 1.69
C ARG A 86 2.21 -13.33 0.64
N GLU A 87 0.89 -13.34 0.43
CA GLU A 87 0.24 -14.11 -0.63
C GLU A 87 0.69 -13.66 -2.01
N VAL A 88 0.67 -12.34 -2.29
CA VAL A 88 1.13 -11.79 -3.57
C VAL A 88 2.61 -12.11 -3.81
N ALA A 89 3.45 -12.03 -2.78
CA ALA A 89 4.86 -12.41 -2.86
C ALA A 89 5.10 -13.91 -3.11
N GLY A 90 4.08 -14.75 -2.93
CA GLY A 90 4.09 -16.17 -3.24
C GLY A 90 3.57 -16.51 -4.65
N LEU A 91 2.97 -15.56 -5.35
CA LEU A 91 2.45 -15.78 -6.70
C LEU A 91 3.61 -15.78 -7.73
N PRO A 92 3.47 -16.54 -8.83
CA PRO A 92 4.43 -16.46 -9.92
C PRO A 92 4.49 -15.04 -10.50
N ASP A 93 5.68 -14.57 -10.84
CA ASP A 93 5.89 -13.22 -11.37
C ASP A 93 5.35 -13.10 -12.80
N PRO A 94 4.40 -12.19 -13.09
CA PRO A 94 3.83 -12.04 -14.44
C PRO A 94 4.78 -11.33 -15.41
N VAL A 95 5.79 -10.62 -14.91
CA VAL A 95 6.65 -9.77 -15.76
C VAL A 95 7.58 -10.63 -16.61
N GLY A 96 7.59 -10.37 -17.91
CA GLY A 96 8.46 -11.09 -18.86
C GLY A 96 7.93 -12.45 -19.30
N ARG A 97 6.74 -12.88 -18.83
CA ARG A 97 6.08 -14.07 -19.36
C ARG A 97 5.53 -13.81 -20.76
N ILE A 98 5.85 -14.71 -21.68
CA ILE A 98 5.17 -14.81 -22.98
C ILE A 98 3.87 -15.58 -22.70
N LEU A 99 2.73 -14.93 -22.94
CA LEU A 99 1.43 -15.49 -22.60
C LEU A 99 0.87 -16.39 -23.72
N ASP A 100 1.24 -16.15 -24.98
CA ASP A 100 0.88 -16.94 -26.16
C ASP A 100 1.95 -16.76 -27.28
N GLU A 101 2.05 -17.72 -28.22
CA GLU A 101 2.84 -17.62 -29.47
C GLU A 101 2.10 -16.90 -30.60
#